data_AF-A0AAD5VLH6-F1
#
_entry.id   AF-A0AAD5VLH6-F1
#
_cell.length_a   1.000
_cell.length_b   1.000
_cell.length_c   1.000
_cell.angle_alpha   90.00
_cell.angle_beta   90.00
_cell.angle_gamma   90.00
#
_symmetry.space_group_name_H-M   'P 1'
#
loop_
_entity.id
_entity.type
_entity.pdbx_description
1 polymer ?
#
loop_
_entity_poly.entity_id
_entity_poly.type
_entity_poly.pdbx_seq_one_letter_code
_entity_poly.pdbx_strand_id
1 'polypeptide(L)'
;MSSPIPQRTRMNRLPTDRVEQVSVVETRLQDLNIEHADLLHRLEEIALLRAKLLRERNDLCVPTHILPAEVLSRIFMMVSSPIRLSAVCAYWREVAEGAPLLWRSIICRMSRKDIQGDTKNCVHRLRLFLKNSGLVKVSLHLHVDGWKMSNNGHAVREILTIITQEANDQIQTLRLRSSAPWDRRVTETVYFHVYPAHFPSLLVLDIGSELDHPRHRLNAPHLRKLILTDAPSAKWSFNQKFWDHLTAIRIDRTVVTRSDSP
;
A
#
# COMPACT_ATOMS: atom_id res chain seq x y z
N MET A 1 -37.97 18.55 76.91
CA MET A 1 -37.52 17.35 77.62
C MET A 1 -37.81 16.13 76.75
N SER A 2 -36.81 15.68 75.99
CA SER A 2 -36.80 14.36 75.33
C SER A 2 -35.34 13.94 75.25
N SER A 3 -34.91 13.04 76.13
CA SER A 3 -33.54 12.53 76.18
C SER A 3 -33.30 11.54 75.03
N PRO A 4 -32.16 11.61 74.31
CA PRO A 4 -31.85 10.63 73.29
C PRO A 4 -31.40 9.31 73.94
N ILE A 5 -32.06 8.22 73.53
CA ILE A 5 -31.77 6.86 73.95
C ILE A 5 -30.44 6.43 73.31
N PRO A 6 -29.42 6.03 74.08
CA PRO A 6 -28.16 5.55 73.53
C PRO A 6 -28.38 4.17 72.91
N GLN A 7 -28.36 4.10 71.58
CA GLN A 7 -28.28 2.84 70.86
C GLN A 7 -26.92 2.21 71.14
N ARG A 8 -26.89 1.20 72.02
CA ARG A 8 -25.73 0.33 72.22
C ARG A 8 -25.54 -0.51 70.96
N THR A 9 -24.66 -0.05 70.07
CA THR A 9 -24.15 -0.86 68.96
C THR A 9 -23.45 -2.08 69.54
N ARG A 10 -24.10 -3.26 69.47
CA ARG A 10 -23.47 -4.54 69.80
C ARG A 10 -22.33 -4.76 68.81
N MET A 11 -21.10 -4.52 69.25
CA MET A 11 -19.91 -4.95 68.52
C MET A 11 -19.86 -6.47 68.55
N ASN A 12 -20.34 -7.10 67.48
CA ASN A 12 -20.11 -8.51 67.21
C ASN A 12 -18.61 -8.72 67.05
N ARG A 13 -17.95 -9.19 68.11
CA ARG A 13 -16.56 -9.63 68.02
C ARG A 13 -16.53 -10.85 67.09
N LEU A 14 -15.85 -10.72 65.96
CA LEU A 14 -15.56 -11.83 65.07
C LEU A 14 -14.79 -12.91 65.86
N PRO A 15 -15.13 -14.21 65.69
CA PRO A 15 -14.39 -15.30 66.32
C PRO A 15 -12.91 -15.22 65.96
N THR A 16 -12.03 -15.30 66.95
CA THR A 16 -10.56 -15.25 66.80
C THR A 16 -10.04 -16.23 65.76
N ASP A 17 -10.62 -17.42 65.65
CA ASP A 17 -10.26 -18.44 64.65
C ASP A 17 -10.43 -17.97 63.20
N ARG A 18 -11.39 -17.07 62.94
CA ARG A 18 -11.57 -16.52 61.58
C ARG A 18 -10.47 -15.53 61.23
N VAL A 19 -9.92 -14.82 62.22
CA VAL A 19 -8.84 -13.86 62.00
C VAL A 19 -7.55 -14.61 61.63
N GLU A 20 -7.26 -15.73 62.30
CA GLU A 20 -6.10 -16.58 61.96
C GLU A 20 -6.24 -17.21 60.57
N GLN A 21 -7.42 -17.72 60.20
CA GLN A 21 -7.65 -18.27 58.87
C GLN A 21 -7.48 -17.22 57.76
N VAL A 22 -7.96 -16.00 57.97
CA VAL A 22 -7.79 -14.90 57.00
C VAL A 22 -6.31 -14.55 56.85
N SER A 23 -5.55 -14.46 57.96
CA SER A 23 -4.11 -14.19 57.90
C SER A 23 -3.34 -15.24 57.11
N VAL A 24 -3.65 -16.54 57.27
CA VAL A 24 -2.99 -17.62 56.53
C VAL A 24 -3.29 -17.54 55.03
N VAL A 25 -4.54 -17.23 54.66
CA VAL A 25 -4.93 -17.07 53.25
C VAL A 25 -4.25 -15.84 52.63
N GLU A 26 -4.16 -14.74 53.36
CA GLU A 26 -3.46 -13.52 52.91
C GLU A 26 -1.98 -13.78 52.66
N THR A 27 -1.30 -14.46 53.57
CA THR A 27 0.11 -14.87 53.38
C THR A 27 0.25 -15.76 52.16
N ARG A 28 -0.61 -16.76 51.99
CA ARG A 28 -0.57 -17.66 50.83
C ARG A 28 -0.81 -16.93 49.50
N LEU A 29 -1.70 -15.94 49.50
CA LEU A 29 -2.00 -15.13 48.32
C LEU A 29 -0.83 -14.19 47.97
N GLN A 30 -0.14 -13.64 48.98
CA GLN A 30 1.10 -12.89 48.78
C GLN A 30 2.20 -13.77 48.18
N ASP A 31 2.40 -14.99 48.71
CA ASP A 31 3.38 -15.93 48.19
C ASP A 31 3.11 -16.29 46.71
N LEU A 32 1.84 -16.58 46.37
CA LEU A 32 1.44 -16.88 45.00
C LEU A 32 1.63 -15.70 44.05
N ASN A 33 1.41 -14.47 44.51
CA ASN A 33 1.66 -13.27 43.70
C ASN A 33 3.14 -13.06 43.43
N ILE A 34 4.01 -13.35 44.41
CA ILE A 34 5.47 -13.30 44.24
C ILE A 34 5.92 -14.38 43.24
N GLU A 35 5.41 -15.61 43.38
CA GLU A 35 5.70 -16.72 42.46
C GLU A 35 5.23 -16.41 41.02
N HIS A 36 4.03 -15.84 40.88
CA HIS A 36 3.51 -15.43 39.58
C HIS A 36 4.38 -14.34 38.92
N ALA A 37 4.85 -13.36 39.69
CA ALA A 37 5.75 -12.32 39.18
C ALA A 37 7.11 -12.89 38.73
N ASP A 38 7.68 -13.84 39.49
CA ASP A 38 8.93 -14.52 39.13
C ASP A 38 8.77 -15.35 37.84
N LEU A 39 7.66 -16.08 37.70
CA LEU A 39 7.37 -16.85 36.49
C LEU A 39 7.22 -15.95 35.25
N LEU A 40 6.56 -14.80 35.38
CA LEU A 40 6.46 -13.83 34.29
C LEU A 40 7.84 -13.30 33.88
N HIS A 41 8.71 -13.00 34.85
CA HIS A 41 10.07 -12.55 34.58
C HIS A 41 10.91 -13.61 33.85
N ARG A 42 10.86 -14.87 34.29
CA ARG A 42 11.56 -15.99 33.61
C ARG A 42 11.02 -16.24 32.20
N LEU A 43 9.72 -16.08 31.98
CA LEU A 43 9.12 -16.22 30.65
C LEU A 43 9.64 -15.15 29.69
N GLU A 44 9.78 -13.91 30.16
CA GLU A 44 10.39 -12.83 29.40
C GLU A 44 11.86 -13.11 29.09
N GLU A 45 12.64 -13.57 30.06
CA GLU A 45 14.05 -13.93 29.87
C GLU A 45 14.23 -15.06 28.84
N ILE A 46 13.43 -16.12 28.94
CA ILE A 46 13.42 -17.23 27.98
C ILE A 46 13.02 -16.73 26.58
N ALA A 47 12.04 -15.83 26.48
CA ALA A 47 11.63 -15.24 25.20
C ALA A 47 12.77 -14.43 24.56
N LEU A 48 13.49 -13.63 25.35
CA LEU A 48 14.66 -12.87 24.90
C LEU A 48 15.80 -13.79 24.45
N LEU A 49 16.11 -14.82 25.24
CA LEU A 49 17.17 -15.79 24.91
C LEU A 49 16.83 -16.59 23.64
N ARG A 50 15.58 -17.03 23.49
CA ARG A 50 15.10 -17.70 22.28
C ARG A 50 15.23 -16.80 21.06
N ALA A 51 14.86 -15.52 21.18
CA ALA A 51 15.00 -14.55 20.08
C ALA A 51 16.47 -14.29 19.70
N LYS A 52 17.40 -14.38 20.67
CA LYS A 52 18.85 -14.30 20.42
C LYS A 52 19.37 -15.55 19.70
N LEU A 53 19.10 -16.74 20.24
CA LEU A 53 19.56 -18.01 19.65
C LEU A 53 18.98 -18.26 18.25
N LEU A 54 17.73 -17.85 18.00
CA LEU A 54 17.15 -17.93 16.66
C LEU A 54 17.86 -17.00 15.66
N ARG A 55 18.32 -15.82 16.10
CA ARG A 55 19.14 -14.93 15.26
C ARG A 55 20.48 -15.60 14.94
N GLU A 56 21.21 -16.04 15.95
CA GLU A 56 22.51 -16.72 15.77
C GLU A 56 22.39 -17.97 14.88
N ARG A 57 21.37 -18.80 15.10
CA ARG A 57 21.10 -19.97 14.26
C ARG A 57 20.78 -19.58 12.81
N ASN A 58 20.01 -18.52 12.59
CA ASN A 58 19.70 -18.05 11.24
C ASN A 58 20.96 -17.49 10.55
N ASP A 59 21.80 -16.77 11.28
CA ASP A 59 23.06 -16.25 10.74
C ASP A 59 24.01 -17.39 10.33
N LEU A 60 24.00 -18.51 11.07
CA LEU A 60 24.82 -19.69 10.77
C LEU A 60 24.21 -20.63 9.71
N CYS A 61 22.89 -20.82 9.71
CA CYS A 61 22.23 -21.86 8.92
C CYS A 61 21.58 -21.38 7.62
N VAL A 62 21.56 -20.08 7.32
CA VAL A 62 20.84 -19.57 6.14
C VAL A 62 21.83 -19.31 4.99
N PRO A 63 21.98 -20.24 4.03
CA PRO A 63 22.87 -20.07 2.88
C PRO A 63 22.48 -18.90 1.95
N THR A 64 21.31 -18.28 2.12
CA THR A 64 20.94 -17.10 1.35
C THR A 64 21.62 -15.80 1.81
N HIS A 65 22.33 -15.82 2.96
CA HIS A 65 23.29 -14.77 3.34
C HIS A 65 24.66 -14.95 2.65
N ILE A 66 24.90 -16.07 1.97
CA ILE A 66 26.18 -16.39 1.34
C ILE A 66 26.27 -15.83 -0.08
N LEU A 67 25.12 -15.53 -0.71
CA LEU A 67 25.12 -14.97 -2.05
C LEU A 67 25.57 -13.51 -2.00
N PRO A 68 26.62 -13.13 -2.76
CA PRO A 68 26.98 -11.73 -2.93
C PRO A 68 25.78 -10.90 -3.41
N ALA A 69 25.73 -9.63 -3.01
CA ALA A 69 24.60 -8.74 -3.31
C ALA A 69 24.33 -8.63 -4.82
N GLU A 70 25.37 -8.77 -5.65
CA GLU A 70 25.28 -8.75 -7.11
C GLU A 70 24.53 -9.97 -7.65
N VAL A 71 24.77 -11.15 -7.07
CA VAL A 71 24.09 -12.40 -7.46
C VAL A 71 22.63 -12.33 -7.04
N LEU A 72 22.36 -11.88 -5.81
CA LEU A 72 20.99 -11.67 -5.32
C LEU A 72 20.24 -10.65 -6.18
N SER A 73 20.87 -9.53 -6.53
CA SER A 73 20.25 -8.52 -7.40
C SER A 73 19.87 -9.09 -8.76
N ARG A 74 20.71 -9.94 -9.36
CA ARG A 74 20.37 -10.66 -10.61
C ARG A 74 19.21 -11.62 -10.44
N ILE A 75 19.17 -12.37 -9.34
CA ILE A 75 18.04 -13.24 -9.02
C ILE A 75 16.76 -12.40 -8.87
N PHE A 76 16.85 -11.26 -8.18
CA PHE A 76 15.71 -10.38 -7.94
C PHE A 76 15.15 -9.83 -9.26
N MET A 77 15.99 -9.50 -10.23
CA MET A 77 15.55 -9.07 -11.56
C MET A 77 14.78 -10.15 -12.33
N MET A 78 14.99 -11.44 -12.01
CA MET A 78 14.24 -12.56 -12.57
C MET A 78 12.92 -12.82 -11.83
N VAL A 79 12.79 -12.35 -10.60
CA VAL A 79 11.61 -12.55 -9.75
C VAL A 79 10.66 -11.35 -9.87
N SER A 80 9.36 -11.60 -9.89
CA SER A 80 8.36 -10.61 -10.30
C SER A 80 7.93 -9.60 -9.21
N SER A 81 8.43 -9.69 -7.98
CA SER A 81 7.92 -8.85 -6.87
C SER A 81 8.99 -8.46 -5.84
N PRO A 82 9.52 -7.22 -5.87
CA PRO A 82 10.49 -6.75 -4.88
C PRO A 82 9.94 -6.74 -3.45
N ILE A 83 8.62 -6.53 -3.27
CA ILE A 83 7.97 -6.61 -1.96
C ILE A 83 8.15 -7.99 -1.32
N ARG A 84 7.92 -9.06 -2.09
CA ARG A 84 8.05 -10.43 -1.56
C ARG A 84 9.51 -10.72 -1.19
N LEU A 85 10.45 -10.21 -1.98
CA LEU A 85 11.88 -10.35 -1.73
C LEU A 85 12.29 -9.62 -0.43
N SER A 86 11.81 -8.39 -0.22
CA SER A 86 12.06 -7.62 1.01
C SER A 86 11.43 -8.21 2.29
N ALA A 87 10.54 -9.18 2.14
CA ALA A 87 9.91 -9.87 3.26
C ALA A 87 10.67 -11.13 3.71
N VAL A 88 11.68 -11.59 2.96
CA VAL A 88 12.40 -12.85 3.25
C VAL A 88 13.26 -12.74 4.50
N CYS A 89 14.24 -11.82 4.50
CA CYS A 89 15.08 -11.53 5.66
C CYS A 89 15.59 -10.08 5.58
N ALA A 90 16.26 -9.61 6.64
CA ALA A 90 16.80 -8.25 6.70
C ALA A 90 17.82 -7.98 5.57
N TYR A 91 18.71 -8.94 5.30
CA TYR A 91 19.71 -8.80 4.23
C TYR A 91 19.06 -8.66 2.85
N TRP A 92 18.06 -9.48 2.53
CA TRP A 92 17.35 -9.39 1.24
C TRP A 92 16.59 -8.08 1.09
N ARG A 93 16.07 -7.54 2.19
CA ARG A 93 15.45 -6.21 2.20
C ARG A 93 16.46 -5.13 1.88
N GLU A 94 17.61 -5.13 2.53
CA GLU A 94 18.68 -4.16 2.29
C GLU A 94 19.16 -4.21 0.83
N VAL A 95 19.40 -5.41 0.29
CA VAL A 95 19.78 -5.59 -1.12
C VAL A 95 18.66 -5.11 -2.07
N ALA A 96 17.39 -5.42 -1.78
CA ALA A 96 16.27 -4.97 -2.60
C ALA A 96 16.13 -3.45 -2.58
N GLU A 97 16.21 -2.81 -1.40
CA GLU A 97 16.14 -1.36 -1.23
C GLU A 97 17.32 -0.64 -1.90
N GLY A 98 18.51 -1.25 -1.90
CA GLY A 98 19.72 -0.77 -2.59
C GLY A 98 19.70 -0.93 -4.12
N ALA A 99 18.66 -1.54 -4.70
CA ALA A 99 18.57 -1.79 -6.13
C ALA A 99 17.34 -1.10 -6.78
N PRO A 100 17.41 0.21 -7.07
CA PRO A 100 16.28 1.00 -7.58
C PRO A 100 15.63 0.45 -8.86
N LEU A 101 16.39 -0.23 -9.72
CA LEU A 101 15.89 -0.83 -10.95
C LEU A 101 14.84 -1.92 -10.72
N LEU A 102 14.83 -2.57 -9.55
CA LEU A 102 13.80 -3.55 -9.17
C LEU A 102 12.44 -2.89 -8.94
N TRP A 103 12.43 -1.62 -8.55
CA TRP A 103 11.24 -0.85 -8.19
C TRP A 103 10.69 -0.03 -9.37
N ARG A 104 11.32 -0.10 -10.55
CA ARG A 104 10.91 0.68 -11.74
C ARG A 104 9.56 0.27 -12.33
N SER A 105 9.02 -0.90 -11.97
CA SER A 105 7.78 -1.43 -12.57
C SER A 105 6.79 -1.82 -11.49
N ILE A 106 5.68 -1.10 -11.43
CA ILE A 106 4.64 -1.26 -10.41
C ILE A 106 3.38 -1.77 -11.09
N ILE A 107 2.82 -2.87 -10.57
CA ILE A 107 1.51 -3.38 -11.00
C ILE A 107 0.57 -3.29 -9.80
N CYS A 108 -0.32 -2.32 -9.82
CA CYS A 108 -1.38 -2.12 -8.84
C CYS A 108 -2.65 -2.77 -9.37
N ARG A 109 -3.01 -3.95 -8.85
CA ARG A 109 -4.31 -4.57 -9.13
C ARG A 109 -5.24 -4.30 -7.96
N MET A 110 -6.35 -3.61 -8.23
CA MET A 110 -7.41 -3.38 -7.27
C MET A 110 -8.54 -4.36 -7.56
N SER A 111 -8.76 -5.30 -6.65
CA SER A 111 -9.96 -6.12 -6.66
C SER A 111 -11.11 -5.39 -5.96
N ARG A 112 -12.34 -5.86 -6.17
CA ARG A 112 -13.51 -5.39 -5.44
C ARG A 112 -13.33 -5.38 -3.92
N LYS A 113 -12.58 -6.32 -3.35
CA LYS A 113 -12.32 -6.40 -1.91
C LYS A 113 -11.41 -5.27 -1.44
N ASP A 114 -10.38 -4.96 -2.21
CA ASP A 114 -9.41 -3.90 -1.88
C ASP A 114 -10.11 -2.53 -1.87
N ILE A 115 -11.04 -2.30 -2.80
CA ILE A 115 -11.74 -1.02 -2.88
C ILE A 115 -12.72 -0.82 -1.71
N GLN A 116 -13.29 -1.90 -1.16
CA GLN A 116 -14.28 -1.82 -0.08
C GLN A 116 -13.66 -1.60 1.31
N GLY A 117 -12.36 -1.79 1.50
CA GLY A 117 -11.78 -1.64 2.84
C GLY A 117 -10.25 -1.50 2.92
N ASP A 118 -9.52 -1.58 1.81
CA ASP A 118 -8.06 -1.72 1.87
C ASP A 118 -7.32 -1.00 0.73
N THR A 119 -7.80 0.19 0.35
CA THR A 119 -7.02 1.11 -0.50
C THR A 119 -5.66 1.43 0.15
N LYS A 120 -5.59 1.40 1.48
CA LYS A 120 -4.38 1.67 2.28
C LYS A 120 -3.23 0.76 1.87
N ASN A 121 -3.46 -0.53 1.66
CA ASN A 121 -2.39 -1.43 1.24
C ASN A 121 -1.88 -1.11 -0.18
N CYS A 122 -2.77 -0.78 -1.12
CA CYS A 122 -2.34 -0.39 -2.46
C CYS A 122 -1.55 0.92 -2.45
N VAL A 123 -2.03 1.91 -1.69
CA VAL A 123 -1.37 3.21 -1.49
C VAL A 123 0.00 3.05 -0.81
N HIS A 124 0.08 2.23 0.24
CA HIS A 124 1.32 1.96 0.94
C HIS A 124 2.35 1.30 0.02
N ARG A 125 1.94 0.29 -0.76
CA ARG A 125 2.81 -0.34 -1.75
C ARG A 125 3.31 0.66 -2.79
N LEU A 126 2.40 1.46 -3.35
CA LEU A 126 2.76 2.50 -4.31
C LEU A 126 3.83 3.45 -3.75
N ARG A 127 3.63 3.98 -2.54
CA ARG A 127 4.63 4.84 -1.88
C ARG A 127 5.96 4.13 -1.65
N LEU A 128 5.94 2.87 -1.24
CA LEU A 128 7.16 2.09 -1.06
C LEU A 128 7.93 1.93 -2.37
N PHE A 129 7.24 1.63 -3.48
CA PHE A 129 7.86 1.55 -4.79
C PHE A 129 8.44 2.89 -5.25
N LEU A 130 7.69 3.98 -5.11
CA LEU A 130 8.14 5.33 -5.49
C LEU A 130 9.33 5.82 -4.65
N LYS A 131 9.35 5.47 -3.36
CA LYS A 131 10.48 5.76 -2.48
C LYS A 131 11.73 5.00 -2.92
N ASN A 132 11.60 3.70 -3.18
CA ASN A 132 12.74 2.83 -3.46
C ASN A 132 13.22 2.92 -4.91
N SER A 133 12.43 3.46 -5.85
CA SER A 133 12.89 3.77 -7.20
C SER A 133 13.86 4.95 -7.25
N GLY A 134 13.87 5.81 -6.23
CA GLY A 134 14.74 6.99 -6.17
C GLY A 134 14.52 7.90 -7.37
N LEU A 135 15.56 8.08 -8.19
CA LEU A 135 15.50 8.92 -9.40
C LEU A 135 15.17 8.12 -10.68
N VAL A 136 15.00 6.81 -10.58
CA VAL A 136 14.70 5.94 -11.72
C VAL A 136 13.27 6.19 -12.20
N LYS A 137 13.11 6.31 -13.53
CA LYS A 137 11.80 6.46 -14.14
C LYS A 137 10.95 5.20 -13.97
N VAL A 138 9.68 5.38 -13.60
CA VAL A 138 8.77 4.32 -13.20
C VAL A 138 7.72 4.04 -14.27
N SER A 139 7.41 2.77 -14.45
CA SER A 139 6.27 2.26 -15.19
C SER A 139 5.19 1.80 -14.21
N LEU A 140 4.05 2.48 -14.20
CA LEU A 140 2.92 2.16 -13.35
C LEU A 140 1.78 1.57 -14.16
N HIS A 141 1.34 0.37 -13.80
CA HIS A 141 0.20 -0.31 -14.37
C HIS A 141 -0.90 -0.43 -13.31
N LEU A 142 -1.96 0.36 -13.44
CA LEU A 142 -3.15 0.29 -12.60
C LEU A 142 -4.21 -0.56 -13.30
N HIS A 143 -4.62 -1.66 -12.66
CA HIS A 143 -5.71 -2.52 -13.10
C HIS A 143 -6.83 -2.46 -12.07
N VAL A 144 -8.04 -2.14 -12.49
CA VAL A 144 -9.20 -2.06 -11.60
C VAL A 144 -10.24 -3.10 -12.02
N ASP A 145 -10.49 -4.07 -11.15
CA ASP A 145 -11.39 -5.19 -11.39
C ASP A 145 -12.71 -5.06 -10.62
N GLY A 146 -13.82 -5.37 -11.29
CA GLY A 146 -15.12 -5.56 -10.62
C GLY A 146 -15.79 -4.28 -10.13
N TRP A 147 -15.59 -3.18 -10.85
CA TRP A 147 -16.17 -1.87 -10.53
C TRP A 147 -17.71 -1.90 -10.70
N LYS A 148 -18.45 -1.75 -9.60
CA LYS A 148 -19.85 -1.34 -9.62
C LYS A 148 -19.98 0.06 -9.02
N MET A 149 -20.87 0.86 -9.60
CA MET A 149 -20.68 2.31 -9.83
C MET A 149 -20.74 3.27 -8.64
N SER A 150 -21.12 2.91 -7.41
CA SER A 150 -21.55 3.96 -6.47
C SER A 150 -20.45 4.64 -5.63
N ASN A 151 -19.44 3.92 -5.10
CA ASN A 151 -18.55 4.50 -4.06
C ASN A 151 -17.04 4.40 -4.31
N ASN A 152 -16.63 3.77 -5.42
CA ASN A 152 -15.27 3.26 -5.58
C ASN A 152 -14.30 4.24 -6.27
N GLY A 153 -14.78 5.40 -6.75
CA GLY A 153 -13.94 6.41 -7.41
C GLY A 153 -12.89 7.05 -6.49
N HIS A 154 -13.11 7.02 -5.17
CA HIS A 154 -12.19 7.61 -4.19
C HIS A 154 -10.81 6.93 -4.21
N ALA A 155 -10.75 5.60 -4.33
CA ALA A 155 -9.48 4.87 -4.27
C ALA A 155 -8.58 5.21 -5.46
N VAL A 156 -9.14 5.23 -6.67
CA VAL A 156 -8.40 5.62 -7.87
C VAL A 156 -8.02 7.09 -7.81
N ARG A 157 -8.92 7.96 -7.34
CA ARG A 157 -8.60 9.38 -7.12
C ARG A 157 -7.43 9.55 -6.17
N GLU A 158 -7.42 8.85 -5.06
CA GLU A 158 -6.34 8.91 -4.06
C GLU A 158 -5.02 8.46 -4.66
N ILE A 159 -5.00 7.32 -5.37
CA ILE A 159 -3.80 6.85 -6.06
C ILE A 159 -3.31 7.85 -7.10
N LEU A 160 -4.18 8.34 -7.97
CA LEU A 160 -3.81 9.34 -8.97
C LEU A 160 -3.31 10.62 -8.32
N THR A 161 -3.89 11.03 -7.18
CA THR A 161 -3.44 12.20 -6.42
C THR A 161 -2.02 12.00 -5.91
N ILE A 162 -1.72 10.84 -5.32
CA ILE A 162 -0.36 10.50 -4.87
C ILE A 162 0.61 10.52 -6.04
N ILE A 163 0.24 9.92 -7.17
CA ILE A 163 1.13 9.85 -8.34
C ILE A 163 1.41 11.26 -8.88
N THR A 164 0.38 12.09 -9.01
CA THR A 164 0.51 13.47 -9.50
C THR A 164 1.30 14.36 -8.54
N GLN A 165 1.18 14.17 -7.23
CA GLN A 165 1.83 15.01 -6.22
C GLN A 165 3.25 14.56 -5.85
N GLU A 166 3.47 13.25 -5.72
CA GLU A 166 4.71 12.68 -5.18
C GLU A 166 5.66 12.16 -6.29
N ALA A 167 5.16 11.85 -7.48
CA ALA A 167 5.92 11.12 -8.50
C ALA A 167 5.72 11.57 -9.96
N ASN A 168 5.15 12.76 -10.19
CA ASN A 168 4.92 13.32 -11.53
C ASN A 168 6.14 13.21 -12.46
N ASP A 169 7.32 13.56 -11.96
CA ASP A 169 8.55 13.58 -12.73
C ASP A 169 9.17 12.19 -12.88
N GLN A 170 8.72 11.20 -12.11
CA GLN A 170 9.24 9.84 -12.18
C GLN A 170 8.46 8.98 -13.17
N ILE A 171 7.15 9.20 -13.34
CA ILE A 171 6.32 8.34 -14.19
C ILE A 171 6.69 8.53 -15.68
N GLN A 172 7.15 7.44 -16.29
CA GLN A 172 7.46 7.35 -17.73
C GLN A 172 6.43 6.55 -18.51
N THR A 173 5.86 5.51 -17.89
CA THR A 173 4.77 4.73 -18.47
C THR A 173 3.61 4.70 -17.50
N LEU A 174 2.44 5.11 -17.95
CA LEU A 174 1.20 5.00 -17.20
C LEU A 174 0.21 4.13 -17.98
N ARG A 175 -0.18 3.00 -17.39
CA ARG A 175 -1.22 2.14 -17.94
C ARG A 175 -2.40 2.08 -16.99
N LEU A 176 -3.56 2.47 -17.48
CA LEU A 176 -4.82 2.48 -16.75
C LEU A 176 -5.76 1.51 -17.44
N ARG A 177 -6.08 0.40 -16.78
CA ARG A 177 -6.94 -0.65 -17.31
C ARG A 177 -8.07 -0.91 -16.33
N SER A 178 -9.27 -1.13 -16.86
CA SER A 178 -10.42 -1.53 -16.07
C SER A 178 -11.13 -2.69 -16.76
N SER A 179 -11.64 -3.64 -15.98
CA SER A 179 -12.45 -4.75 -16.48
C SER A 179 -13.88 -4.32 -16.85
N ALA A 180 -14.28 -3.11 -16.49
CA ALA A 180 -15.60 -2.53 -16.71
C ALA A 180 -15.46 -1.08 -17.19
N PRO A 181 -16.48 -0.51 -17.87
CA PRO A 181 -16.49 0.90 -18.26
C PRO A 181 -16.18 1.83 -17.09
N TRP A 182 -15.40 2.86 -17.34
CA TRP A 182 -15.09 3.87 -16.33
C TRP A 182 -16.35 4.70 -16.08
N ASP A 183 -16.80 4.81 -14.83
CA ASP A 183 -17.85 5.79 -14.48
C ASP A 183 -17.36 7.21 -14.81
N ARG A 184 -18.29 8.10 -15.15
CA ARG A 184 -18.02 9.50 -15.48
C ARG A 184 -17.18 10.21 -14.42
N ARG A 185 -17.42 9.98 -13.13
CA ARG A 185 -16.64 10.64 -12.05
C ARG A 185 -15.18 10.20 -12.06
N VAL A 186 -14.95 8.92 -12.33
CA VAL A 186 -13.60 8.37 -12.39
C VAL A 186 -12.92 8.81 -13.66
N THR A 187 -13.64 8.79 -14.78
CA THR A 187 -13.22 9.35 -16.05
C THR A 187 -12.74 10.78 -15.83
N GLU A 188 -13.58 11.68 -15.29
CA GLU A 188 -13.22 13.06 -14.95
C GLU A 188 -11.98 13.15 -14.05
N THR A 189 -11.87 12.28 -13.05
CA THR A 189 -10.68 12.23 -12.17
C THR A 189 -9.42 11.80 -12.92
N VAL A 190 -9.50 10.73 -13.72
CA VAL A 190 -8.42 10.24 -14.56
C VAL A 190 -7.98 11.36 -15.49
N TYR A 191 -8.91 12.06 -16.14
CA TYR A 191 -8.55 13.17 -17.01
C TYR A 191 -7.97 14.37 -16.28
N PHE A 192 -8.49 14.72 -15.11
CA PHE A 192 -7.97 15.81 -14.31
C PHE A 192 -6.54 15.55 -13.86
N HIS A 193 -6.27 14.34 -13.36
CA HIS A 193 -4.96 13.99 -12.80
C HIS A 193 -3.95 13.57 -13.86
N VAL A 194 -4.40 12.89 -14.92
CA VAL A 194 -3.58 12.47 -16.08
C VAL A 194 -3.45 13.58 -17.11
N TYR A 195 -3.90 14.80 -16.78
CA TYR A 195 -3.60 15.96 -17.58
C TYR A 195 -2.09 16.08 -17.69
N PRO A 196 -1.48 16.06 -18.88
CA PRO A 196 -0.06 15.71 -18.93
C PRO A 196 0.88 16.87 -18.63
N ALA A 197 0.33 18.05 -18.33
CA ALA A 197 1.02 19.08 -17.54
C ALA A 197 1.53 18.53 -16.19
N HIS A 198 0.86 17.49 -15.66
CA HIS A 198 1.24 16.79 -14.45
C HIS A 198 2.24 15.67 -14.65
N PHE A 199 2.65 15.34 -15.87
CA PHE A 199 3.59 14.24 -16.12
C PHE A 199 4.60 14.60 -17.20
N PRO A 200 5.60 15.46 -16.88
CA PRO A 200 6.55 15.93 -17.88
C PRO A 200 7.44 14.80 -18.42
N SER A 201 7.59 13.68 -17.70
CA SER A 201 8.40 12.54 -18.16
C SER A 201 7.60 11.44 -18.85
N LEU A 202 6.29 11.61 -19.04
CA LEU A 202 5.43 10.56 -19.59
C LEU A 202 5.73 10.31 -21.08
N LEU A 203 6.18 9.09 -21.38
CA LEU A 203 6.46 8.64 -22.75
C LEU A 203 5.37 7.72 -23.29
N VAL A 204 4.75 6.92 -22.42
CA VAL A 204 3.75 5.92 -22.80
C VAL A 204 2.50 6.09 -21.94
N LEU A 205 1.37 6.29 -22.60
CA LEU A 205 0.06 6.33 -21.98
C LEU A 205 -0.79 5.25 -22.61
N ASP A 206 -1.26 4.32 -21.80
CA ASP A 206 -2.14 3.24 -22.21
C ASP A 206 -3.41 3.29 -21.38
N ILE A 207 -4.53 3.62 -22.01
CA ILE A 207 -5.82 3.66 -21.34
C ILE A 207 -6.74 2.65 -22.00
N GLY A 208 -7.22 1.70 -21.21
CA GLY A 208 -8.20 0.70 -21.63
C GLY A 208 -9.51 0.83 -20.88
N SER A 209 -10.59 0.44 -21.56
CA SER A 209 -12.00 0.49 -21.16
C SER A 209 -12.74 1.75 -21.63
N GLU A 210 -14.06 1.63 -21.76
CA GLU A 210 -14.99 2.66 -22.21
C GLU A 210 -14.87 3.88 -21.29
N LEU A 211 -14.40 4.99 -21.86
CA LEU A 211 -14.37 6.30 -21.21
C LEU A 211 -15.53 7.11 -21.75
N ASP A 212 -16.40 7.55 -20.85
CA ASP A 212 -17.54 8.35 -21.24
C ASP A 212 -17.09 9.78 -21.59
N HIS A 213 -17.61 10.31 -22.70
CA HIS A 213 -17.06 11.42 -23.49
C HIS A 213 -16.49 12.63 -22.71
N PRO A 214 -15.16 12.75 -22.65
CA PRO A 214 -14.51 13.97 -22.16
C PRO A 214 -14.01 14.80 -23.34
N ARG A 215 -14.39 16.07 -23.37
CA ARG A 215 -13.81 17.09 -24.27
C ARG A 215 -12.47 17.59 -23.71
N HIS A 216 -11.53 16.70 -23.44
CA HIS A 216 -10.24 17.08 -22.86
C HIS A 216 -9.13 17.07 -23.91
N ARG A 217 -8.26 18.08 -23.82
CA ARG A 217 -7.04 18.19 -24.62
C ARG A 217 -5.91 17.49 -23.86
N LEU A 218 -5.31 16.48 -24.46
CA LEU A 218 -4.13 15.82 -23.89
C LEU A 218 -2.88 16.65 -24.23
N ASN A 219 -2.28 17.33 -23.25
CA ASN A 219 -1.04 18.11 -23.42
C ASN A 219 0.18 17.39 -22.84
N ALA A 220 0.74 16.42 -23.58
CA ALA A 220 1.90 15.62 -23.18
C ALA A 220 3.06 15.84 -24.16
N PRO A 221 3.96 16.81 -23.89
CA PRO A 221 4.96 17.22 -24.88
C PRO A 221 5.95 16.11 -25.23
N HIS A 222 6.16 15.14 -24.34
CA HIS A 222 7.09 14.04 -24.53
C HIS A 222 6.42 12.69 -24.79
N LEU A 223 5.09 12.66 -24.97
CA LEU A 223 4.39 11.40 -25.20
C LEU A 223 4.74 10.83 -26.56
N ARG A 224 5.34 9.65 -26.56
CA ARG A 224 5.76 8.94 -27.77
C ARG A 224 4.77 7.87 -28.19
N LYS A 225 4.05 7.27 -27.23
CA LYS A 225 3.13 6.17 -27.48
C LYS A 225 1.81 6.39 -26.75
N LEU A 226 0.72 6.41 -27.51
CA LEU A 226 -0.64 6.43 -26.99
C LEU A 226 -1.36 5.13 -27.39
N ILE A 227 -1.88 4.41 -26.41
CA ILE A 227 -2.68 3.20 -26.62
C ILE A 227 -4.07 3.44 -26.04
N LEU A 228 -5.09 3.32 -26.86
CA LEU A 228 -6.50 3.42 -26.47
C LEU A 228 -7.18 2.10 -26.84
N THR A 229 -7.70 1.38 -25.85
CA THR A 229 -8.37 0.08 -26.06
C THR A 229 -9.81 0.14 -25.56
N ASP A 230 -10.77 -0.31 -26.35
CA ASP A 230 -12.19 -0.43 -25.97
C ASP A 230 -12.83 0.91 -25.53
N ALA A 231 -12.51 2.02 -26.19
CA ALA A 231 -13.16 3.34 -25.99
C ALA A 231 -13.95 3.83 -27.23
N PRO A 232 -14.98 3.10 -27.69
CA PRO A 232 -15.69 3.35 -28.96
C PRO A 232 -16.33 4.73 -29.08
N SER A 233 -16.68 5.37 -27.95
CA SER A 233 -17.39 6.66 -27.91
C SER A 233 -16.46 7.86 -27.75
N ALA A 234 -15.27 7.74 -27.14
CA ALA A 234 -14.49 8.90 -26.76
C ALA A 234 -14.01 9.75 -27.97
N LYS A 235 -14.41 11.04 -28.00
CA LYS A 235 -13.92 12.01 -28.99
C LYS A 235 -12.65 12.66 -28.43
N TRP A 236 -11.50 12.17 -28.86
CA TRP A 236 -10.21 12.71 -28.45
C TRP A 236 -9.82 13.92 -29.30
N SER A 237 -9.30 14.96 -28.65
CA SER A 237 -8.70 16.11 -29.33
C SER A 237 -7.26 16.27 -28.87
N PHE A 238 -6.35 16.46 -29.83
CA PHE A 238 -4.91 16.55 -29.59
C PHE A 238 -4.39 17.88 -30.16
N ASN A 239 -3.50 18.54 -29.42
CA ASN A 239 -2.80 19.74 -29.90
C ASN A 239 -1.87 19.37 -31.08
N GLN A 240 -1.64 20.28 -32.03
CA GLN A 240 -0.64 20.09 -33.08
C GLN A 240 0.73 19.63 -32.54
N LYS A 241 1.23 20.24 -31.46
CA LYS A 241 2.53 19.88 -30.83
C LYS A 241 2.60 18.44 -30.31
N PHE A 242 1.45 17.86 -29.99
CA PHE A 242 1.36 16.47 -29.55
C PHE A 242 1.71 15.52 -30.69
N TRP A 243 1.25 15.83 -31.91
CA TRP A 243 1.51 15.01 -33.08
C TRP A 243 2.98 15.01 -33.48
N ASP A 244 3.70 16.11 -33.26
CA ASP A 244 5.11 16.25 -33.62
C ASP A 244 6.03 15.24 -32.91
N HIS A 245 5.65 14.77 -31.71
CA HIS A 245 6.45 13.85 -30.89
C HIS A 245 5.92 12.41 -30.87
N LEU A 246 4.73 12.19 -31.45
CA LEU A 246 4.05 10.91 -31.37
C LEU A 246 4.64 9.91 -32.37
N THR A 247 5.35 8.92 -31.85
CA THR A 247 5.96 7.85 -32.67
C THR A 247 5.00 6.70 -32.96
N ALA A 248 4.02 6.47 -32.10
CA ALA A 248 3.08 5.37 -32.23
C ALA A 248 1.73 5.71 -31.60
N ILE A 249 0.66 5.45 -32.35
CA ILE A 249 -0.71 5.50 -31.85
C ILE A 249 -1.37 4.16 -32.15
N ARG A 250 -1.96 3.55 -31.12
CA ARG A 250 -2.75 2.32 -31.28
C ARG A 250 -4.15 2.56 -30.73
N ILE A 251 -5.13 2.33 -31.59
CA ILE A 251 -6.54 2.64 -31.41
C ILE A 251 -7.26 1.33 -31.71
N ASP A 252 -7.55 0.56 -30.67
CA ASP A 252 -8.24 -0.72 -30.81
C ASP A 252 -9.72 -0.50 -30.51
N ARG A 253 -10.58 -0.70 -31.53
CA ARG A 253 -12.05 -0.57 -31.44
C ARG A 253 -12.54 0.83 -31.05
N THR A 254 -11.87 1.89 -31.50
CA THR A 254 -12.26 3.29 -31.21
C THR A 254 -12.28 4.16 -32.47
N VAL A 255 -13.19 5.14 -32.53
CA VAL A 255 -13.30 6.10 -33.64
C VAL A 255 -12.51 7.36 -33.28
N VAL A 256 -11.48 7.69 -34.05
CA VAL A 256 -10.67 8.90 -33.83
C VAL A 256 -10.98 9.95 -34.89
N THR A 257 -11.39 11.12 -34.43
CA THR A 257 -11.62 12.30 -35.26
C THR A 257 -10.49 13.30 -35.03
N ARG A 258 -9.81 13.73 -36.10
CA ARG A 258 -8.88 14.85 -36.04
C ARG A 258 -9.68 16.14 -35.84
N SER A 259 -9.36 16.95 -34.83
CA SER A 259 -9.95 18.29 -34.70
C SER A 259 -9.09 19.30 -35.44
N ASP A 260 -9.55 19.77 -36.60
CA ASP A 260 -8.87 20.82 -37.37
C ASP A 260 -9.22 22.23 -36.86
N SER A 261 -9.56 22.35 -35.58
CA SER A 261 -9.88 23.65 -34.96
C SER A 261 -8.57 24.38 -34.59
N PRO A 262 -8.33 25.59 -35.14
CA PRO A 262 -7.17 26.41 -34.77
C PRO A 262 -7.18 26.83 -33.30
#